data_AF-A0A2E5Y461-F1
#
_entry.id   AF-A0A2E5Y461-F1
#
_cell.length_a   1.000
_cell.length_b   1.000
_cell.length_c   1.000
_cell.angle_alpha   90.00
_cell.angle_beta   90.00
_cell.angle_gamma   90.00
#
_symmetry.space_group_name_H-M   'P 1'
#
loop_
_entity.id
_entity.type
_entity.pdbx_description
1 polymer ?
#
loop_
_entity_poly.entity_id
_entity_poly.type
_entity_poly.pdbx_seq_one_letter_code
_entity_poly.pdbx_strand_id
1 'polypeptide(L)'
;MIMTEEEKIVDFATVRDLLMGAQERRKDLTYEQRAALFHAEWAASNNRNGYPTDATVFAELKDAIAELDAFEKYPELAAKLAELMPLSAIEVKAVMASRRASIDDGDINTVLELVRQHVGME
;
A
#
# COMPACT_ATOMS: atom_id res chain seq x y z
N MET A 1 -18.55 -9.15 -14.48
CA MET A 1 -17.46 -8.31 -15.03
C MET A 1 -16.29 -9.25 -15.22
N ILE A 2 -15.83 -9.45 -16.45
CA ILE A 2 -14.70 -10.33 -16.72
C ILE A 2 -13.45 -9.44 -16.65
N MET A 3 -12.70 -9.54 -15.56
CA MET A 3 -11.39 -8.91 -15.42
C MET A 3 -10.39 -9.71 -16.25
N THR A 4 -9.77 -9.10 -17.27
CA THR A 4 -8.71 -9.71 -18.08
C THR A 4 -7.57 -8.72 -18.25
N GLU A 5 -6.34 -9.24 -18.17
CA GLU A 5 -5.13 -8.62 -17.58
C GLU A 5 -5.29 -8.45 -16.07
N GLU A 6 -4.45 -9.14 -15.29
CA GLU A 6 -4.52 -9.17 -13.81
C GLU A 6 -4.68 -7.76 -13.25
N GLU A 7 -5.82 -7.46 -12.60
CA GLU A 7 -5.93 -6.24 -11.81
C GLU A 7 -4.86 -6.30 -10.72
N LYS A 8 -3.83 -5.45 -10.86
CA LYS A 8 -2.73 -5.37 -9.91
C LYS A 8 -2.97 -4.21 -8.96
N ILE A 9 -2.87 -4.49 -7.67
CA ILE A 9 -2.80 -3.45 -6.65
C ILE A 9 -1.37 -2.90 -6.68
N VAL A 10 -1.25 -1.60 -6.91
CA VAL A 10 0.01 -0.86 -6.99
C VAL A 10 0.06 0.21 -5.90
N ASP A 11 1.28 0.61 -5.54
CA ASP A 11 1.55 1.65 -4.56
C ASP A 11 1.39 3.07 -5.12
N PHE A 12 1.38 4.06 -4.22
CA PHE A 12 1.25 5.46 -4.64
C PHE A 12 2.46 5.99 -5.43
N ALA A 13 3.67 5.47 -5.25
CA ALA A 13 4.82 5.88 -6.06
C ALA A 13 4.67 5.39 -7.51
N THR A 14 4.23 4.15 -7.71
CA THR A 14 3.88 3.62 -9.02
C THR A 14 2.77 4.44 -9.68
N VAL A 15 1.69 4.77 -8.95
CA VAL A 15 0.60 5.62 -9.48
C VAL A 15 1.11 7.00 -9.89
N ARG A 16 1.94 7.64 -9.05
CA ARG A 16 2.58 8.93 -9.36
C ARG A 16 3.34 8.84 -10.67
N ASP A 17 4.23 7.86 -10.81
CA ASP A 17 5.10 7.72 -11.98
C ASP A 17 4.30 7.44 -13.27
N LEU A 18 3.23 6.64 -13.17
CA LEU A 18 2.32 6.40 -14.29
C LEU A 18 1.60 7.68 -14.75
N LEU A 19 1.12 8.50 -13.80
CA LEU A 19 0.42 9.75 -14.10
C LEU A 19 1.36 10.84 -14.61
N MET A 20 2.58 10.94 -14.05
CA MET A 20 3.64 11.82 -14.58
C MET A 20 3.98 11.44 -16.01
N GLY A 21 4.23 10.16 -16.28
CA GLY A 21 4.50 9.69 -17.64
C GLY A 21 3.33 9.93 -18.59
N ALA A 22 2.08 9.80 -18.12
CA ALA A 22 0.90 10.14 -18.92
C ALA A 22 0.84 11.65 -19.25
N GLN A 23 1.15 12.50 -18.28
CA GLN A 23 1.22 13.95 -18.43
C GLN A 23 2.30 14.35 -19.45
N GLU A 24 3.49 13.76 -19.39
CA GLU A 24 4.57 14.03 -20.35
C GLU A 24 4.16 13.68 -21.79
N ARG A 25 3.49 12.53 -21.98
CA ARG A 25 3.06 12.08 -23.32
C ARG A 25 1.90 12.87 -23.89
N ARG A 26 0.92 13.23 -23.06
CA ARG A 26 -0.38 13.79 -23.50
C ARG A 26 -0.49 15.30 -23.27
N LYS A 27 0.43 15.87 -22.49
CA LYS A 27 0.47 17.27 -22.02
C LYS A 27 -0.72 17.72 -21.15
N ASP A 28 -1.87 17.06 -21.24
CA ASP A 28 -3.04 17.38 -20.44
C ASP A 28 -3.60 16.14 -19.75
N LEU A 29 -3.76 16.24 -18.43
CA LEU A 29 -4.46 15.28 -17.59
C LEU A 29 -5.88 15.80 -17.34
N THR A 30 -6.84 14.89 -17.26
CA THR A 30 -8.19 15.26 -16.76
C THR A 30 -8.09 15.81 -15.34
N TYR A 31 -9.15 16.46 -14.87
CA TYR A 31 -9.19 17.00 -13.51
C TYR A 31 -8.95 15.91 -12.46
N GLU A 32 -9.58 14.75 -12.62
CA GLU A 32 -9.48 13.60 -11.73
C GLU A 32 -8.08 13.00 -11.75
N GLN A 33 -7.46 12.90 -12.93
CA GLN A 33 -6.08 12.42 -13.06
C GLN A 33 -5.08 13.36 -12.41
N ARG A 34 -5.32 14.68 -12.50
CA ARG A 34 -4.48 15.69 -11.85
C ARG A 34 -4.63 15.64 -10.33
N ALA A 35 -5.85 15.50 -9.83
CA ALA A 35 -6.12 15.31 -8.42
C ALA A 35 -5.49 14.01 -7.89
N ALA A 36 -5.58 12.92 -8.66
CA ALA A 36 -4.93 11.66 -8.34
C ALA A 36 -3.39 11.78 -8.33
N LEU A 37 -2.81 12.53 -9.26
CA LEU A 37 -1.37 12.80 -9.28
C LEU A 37 -0.94 13.55 -8.02
N PHE A 38 -1.62 14.65 -7.66
CA PHE A 38 -1.31 15.39 -6.43
C PHE A 38 -1.43 14.51 -5.18
N HIS A 39 -2.47 13.68 -5.11
CA HIS A 39 -2.63 12.75 -3.99
C HIS A 39 -1.52 11.70 -3.95
N ALA A 40 -1.15 11.13 -5.10
CA ALA A 40 -0.07 10.15 -5.19
C ALA A 40 1.30 10.75 -4.84
N GLU A 41 1.59 11.97 -5.28
CA GLU A 41 2.79 12.72 -4.91
C GLU A 41 2.88 12.93 -3.40
N TRP A 42 1.78 13.39 -2.77
CA TRP A 42 1.75 13.58 -1.32
C TRP A 42 1.87 12.25 -0.58
N ALA A 43 1.10 11.24 -0.99
CA ALA A 43 1.03 9.96 -0.30
C ALA A 43 2.33 9.14 -0.38
N ALA A 44 3.07 9.25 -1.50
CA ALA A 44 4.37 8.61 -1.70
C ALA A 44 5.54 9.42 -1.12
N SER A 45 5.30 10.65 -0.66
CA SER A 45 6.32 11.48 0.00
C SER A 45 6.48 11.14 1.48
N ASN A 46 7.54 11.65 2.09
CA ASN A 46 7.74 11.60 3.53
C ASN A 46 6.71 12.41 4.34
N ASN A 47 5.83 13.20 3.70
CA ASN A 47 4.83 14.01 4.41
C ASN A 47 3.71 13.18 5.03
N ARG A 48 3.49 11.95 4.56
CA ARG A 48 2.41 11.10 5.05
C ARG A 48 2.79 10.46 6.40
N ASN A 49 3.87 9.68 6.41
CA ASN A 49 4.28 8.86 7.55
C ASN A 49 5.76 9.04 7.96
N GLY A 50 6.47 10.04 7.42
CA GLY A 50 7.87 10.33 7.76
C GLY A 50 8.91 9.62 6.87
N TYR A 51 8.49 8.69 6.02
CA TYR A 51 9.32 7.99 5.03
C TYR A 51 8.59 7.97 3.68
N PRO A 52 9.33 7.99 2.55
CA PRO A 52 8.73 7.88 1.22
C PRO A 52 8.26 6.45 0.94
N THR A 53 7.30 6.30 0.04
CA THR A 53 6.94 4.98 -0.52
C THR A 53 8.00 4.56 -1.54
N ASP A 54 8.61 3.40 -1.31
CA ASP A 54 9.45 2.71 -2.29
C ASP A 54 8.66 1.54 -2.89
N ALA A 55 8.57 1.48 -4.22
CA ALA A 55 7.75 0.48 -4.92
C ALA A 55 8.27 -0.95 -4.72
N THR A 56 9.58 -1.13 -4.53
CA THR A 56 10.18 -2.44 -4.25
C THR A 56 9.81 -2.90 -2.85
N VAL A 57 9.99 -2.01 -1.86
CA VAL A 57 9.62 -2.27 -0.46
C VAL A 57 8.13 -2.58 -0.34
N PHE A 58 7.28 -1.82 -1.03
CA PHE A 58 5.85 -2.10 -1.07
C PHE A 58 5.56 -3.50 -1.62
N ALA A 59 6.16 -3.87 -2.75
CA ALA A 59 5.92 -5.17 -3.38
C ALA A 59 6.33 -6.31 -2.45
N GLU A 60 7.54 -6.23 -1.87
CA GLU A 60 8.07 -7.21 -0.93
C GLU A 60 7.21 -7.33 0.34
N LEU A 61 6.82 -6.20 0.96
CA LEU A 61 5.95 -6.19 2.13
C LEU A 61 4.57 -6.75 1.83
N LYS A 62 3.97 -6.34 0.71
CA LYS A 62 2.63 -6.80 0.31
C LYS A 62 2.64 -8.31 0.10
N ASP A 63 3.64 -8.83 -0.62
CA ASP A 63 3.74 -10.26 -0.88
C ASP A 63 3.98 -11.02 0.45
N ALA A 64 4.89 -10.55 1.31
CA ALA A 64 5.15 -11.19 2.60
C ALA A 64 3.94 -11.20 3.55
N ILE A 65 3.18 -10.10 3.62
CA ILE A 65 1.97 -10.01 4.45
C ILE A 65 0.85 -10.89 3.88
N ALA A 66 0.76 -10.99 2.54
CA ALA A 66 -0.27 -11.80 1.88
C ALA A 66 -0.13 -13.31 2.13
N GLU A 67 1.06 -13.78 2.52
CA GLU A 67 1.30 -15.18 2.91
C GLU A 67 0.68 -15.56 4.27
N LEU A 68 0.22 -14.58 5.08
CA LEU A 68 -0.44 -14.88 6.35
C LEU A 68 -1.91 -15.24 6.12
N ASP A 69 -2.37 -16.29 6.82
CA ASP A 69 -3.73 -16.84 6.70
C ASP A 69 -4.83 -15.77 6.87
N ALA A 70 -4.59 -14.74 7.69
CA ALA A 70 -5.52 -13.63 7.90
C ALA A 70 -5.86 -12.83 6.62
N PHE A 71 -5.04 -12.91 5.56
CA PHE A 71 -5.20 -12.13 4.33
C PHE A 71 -5.70 -12.95 3.13
N GLU A 72 -5.82 -14.28 3.23
CA GLU A 72 -6.25 -15.15 2.12
C GLU A 72 -7.57 -14.68 1.49
N LYS A 73 -8.54 -14.29 2.33
CA LYS A 73 -9.86 -13.84 1.88
C LYS A 73 -9.86 -12.40 1.34
N TYR A 74 -8.96 -11.56 1.84
CA TYR A 74 -8.91 -10.13 1.53
C TYR A 74 -7.47 -9.69 1.25
N PRO A 75 -6.86 -10.16 0.14
CA PRO A 75 -5.47 -9.88 -0.18
C PRO A 75 -5.19 -8.39 -0.38
N GLU A 76 -6.21 -7.58 -0.68
CA GLU A 76 -6.08 -6.13 -0.77
C GLU A 76 -5.72 -5.46 0.57
N LEU A 77 -6.00 -6.12 1.70
CA LEU A 77 -5.61 -5.61 3.01
C LEU A 77 -4.11 -5.73 3.24
N ALA A 78 -3.44 -6.74 2.69
CA ALA A 78 -1.99 -6.86 2.71
C ALA A 78 -1.34 -5.68 1.97
N ALA A 79 -1.86 -5.35 0.78
CA ALA A 79 -1.42 -4.16 0.05
C ALA A 79 -1.70 -2.86 0.82
N LYS A 80 -2.84 -2.77 1.50
CA LYS A 80 -3.16 -1.59 2.31
C LYS A 80 -2.19 -1.44 3.49
N LEU A 81 -1.79 -2.53 4.13
CA LEU A 81 -0.80 -2.53 5.21
C LEU A 81 0.60 -2.19 4.69
N ALA A 82 1.02 -2.75 3.55
CA ALA A 82 2.29 -2.41 2.90
C ALA A 82 2.37 -0.92 2.53
N GLU A 83 1.26 -0.33 2.08
CA GLU A 83 1.18 1.11 1.76
C GLU A 83 1.11 2.01 3.00
N LEU A 84 0.63 1.50 4.13
CA LEU A 84 0.50 2.27 5.38
C LEU A 84 1.69 2.09 6.32
N MET A 85 2.43 0.99 6.23
CA MET A 85 3.55 0.64 7.09
C MET A 85 3.25 0.93 8.59
N PRO A 86 2.23 0.27 9.17
CA PRO A 86 1.81 0.53 10.54
C PRO A 86 2.89 0.17 11.57
N LEU A 87 2.95 0.95 12.66
CA LEU A 87 3.91 0.75 13.75
C LEU A 87 3.26 0.28 15.04
N SER A 88 1.92 0.17 15.06
CA SER A 88 1.15 -0.27 16.21
C SER A 88 0.06 -1.28 15.86
N ALA A 89 -0.28 -2.14 16.82
CA ALA A 89 -1.36 -3.11 16.68
C ALA A 89 -2.72 -2.46 16.37
N ILE A 90 -2.95 -1.24 16.86
CA ILE A 90 -4.20 -0.49 16.64
C ILE A 90 -4.36 -0.15 15.15
N GLU A 91 -3.28 0.26 14.48
CA GLU A 91 -3.31 0.58 13.05
C GLU A 91 -3.57 -0.67 12.20
N VAL A 92 -2.95 -1.80 12.54
CA VAL A 92 -3.21 -3.09 11.87
C VAL A 92 -4.70 -3.46 12.03
N LYS A 93 -5.23 -3.41 13.26
CA LYS A 93 -6.65 -3.69 13.55
C LYS A 93 -7.58 -2.74 12.80
N ALA A 94 -7.21 -1.46 12.65
CA ALA A 94 -8.00 -0.48 11.91
C ALA A 94 -8.12 -0.83 10.42
N VAL A 95 -7.04 -1.33 9.79
CA VAL A 95 -7.08 -1.80 8.40
C VAL A 95 -7.97 -3.03 8.27
N MET A 96 -7.83 -4.02 9.15
CA MET A 96 -8.64 -5.24 9.13
C MET A 96 -10.13 -4.96 9.34
N ALA A 97 -10.47 -3.98 10.18
CA ALA A 97 -11.84 -3.57 10.43
C ALA A 97 -12.57 -3.07 9.17
N SER A 98 -11.86 -2.54 8.16
CA SER A 98 -12.44 -2.05 6.91
C SER A 98 -13.17 -3.14 6.10
N ARG A 99 -12.81 -4.41 6.32
CA ARG A 99 -13.47 -5.60 5.73
C ARG A 99 -14.13 -6.49 6.78
N ARG A 100 -14.14 -6.07 8.05
CA ARG A 100 -14.55 -6.89 9.20
C ARG A 100 -13.77 -8.22 9.22
N ALA A 101 -12.50 -8.18 8.81
CA ALA A 101 -11.61 -9.32 8.84
C ALA A 101 -11.13 -9.57 10.27
N SER A 102 -11.02 -10.84 10.64
CA SER A 102 -10.41 -11.25 11.90
C SER A 102 -8.90 -11.40 11.70
N ILE A 103 -8.13 -11.04 12.71
CA ILE A 103 -6.68 -11.24 12.78
C ILE A 103 -6.33 -11.53 14.24
N ASP A 104 -5.42 -12.46 14.48
CA ASP A 104 -4.93 -12.75 15.83
C ASP A 104 -3.68 -11.93 16.18
N ASP A 105 -3.31 -11.94 17.46
CA ASP A 105 -2.17 -11.15 17.94
C ASP A 105 -0.82 -11.67 17.41
N GLY A 106 -0.72 -12.93 16.98
CA GLY A 106 0.47 -13.51 16.35
C GLY A 106 0.71 -12.96 14.94
N ASP A 107 -0.33 -12.96 14.10
CA ASP A 107 -0.28 -12.35 12.77
C ASP A 107 -0.06 -10.83 12.85
N ILE A 108 -0.65 -10.15 13.83
CA ILE A 108 -0.38 -8.73 14.08
C ILE A 108 1.10 -8.50 14.38
N ASN A 109 1.70 -9.29 15.28
CA ASN A 109 3.11 -9.14 15.62
C ASN A 109 4.00 -9.41 14.40
N THR A 110 3.66 -10.39 13.58
CA THR A 110 4.37 -10.71 12.34
C THR A 110 4.33 -9.54 11.35
N VAL A 111 3.15 -8.93 11.14
CA VAL A 111 3.02 -7.72 10.30
C VAL A 111 3.90 -6.58 10.83
N LEU A 112 3.90 -6.34 12.14
CA LEU A 112 4.70 -5.27 12.74
C LEU A 112 6.21 -5.54 12.63
N GLU A 113 6.63 -6.79 12.75
CA GLU A 113 8.02 -7.20 12.57
C GLU A 113 8.47 -6.99 11.12
N LEU A 114 7.67 -7.44 10.15
CA LEU A 114 7.94 -7.20 8.72
C LEU A 114 8.10 -5.71 8.45
N VAL A 115 7.16 -4.87 8.90
CA VAL A 115 7.26 -3.41 8.70
C VAL A 115 8.54 -2.85 9.32
N ARG A 116 8.87 -3.21 10.57
CA ARG A 116 10.06 -2.70 11.28
C ARG A 116 11.38 -3.00 10.57
N GLN A 117 11.51 -4.20 10.00
CA GLN A 117 12.67 -4.60 9.21
C GLN A 117 12.90 -3.66 8.01
N HIS A 118 11.83 -3.14 7.40
CA HIS A 118 11.92 -2.25 6.25
C HIS A 118 12.10 -0.77 6.60
N VAL A 119 11.49 -0.27 7.68
CA VAL A 119 11.71 1.13 8.13
C VAL A 119 13.04 1.35 8.87
N GLY A 120 13.85 0.30 9.08
CA GLY A 120 15.15 0.41 9.76
C GLY A 120 15.03 0.73 11.25
N MET A 121 13.93 0.28 11.88
CA MET A 121 13.75 0.36 13.33
C MET A 121 14.01 -1.02 13.94
N GLU A 122 15.26 -1.29 14.33
CA GLU A 122 15.60 -2.42 15.20
C GLU A 122 15.07 -2.22 16.64
#